data_AF-A0A6B2LP12-F1
#
_entry.id   AF-A0A6B2LP12-F1
#
_cell.length_a   1.000
_cell.length_b   1.000
_cell.length_c   1.000
_cell.angle_alpha   90.00
_cell.angle_beta   90.00
_cell.angle_gamma   90.00
#
_symmetry.space_group_name_H-M   'P 1'
#
loop_
_entity.id
_entity.type
_entity.pdbx_description
1 polymer ?
#
loop_
_entity_poly.entity_id
_entity_poly.type
_entity_poly.pdbx_seq_one_letter_code
_entity_poly.pdbx_strand_id
1 'polypeptide(L)'
;MVDTLDSMQEQNLLDAPMAQKVLDTFDQVFLAKLETLANQKSVANIKGPLHLYRFCSDVWTFIFKNASIKVDGEYLHVNLVKIVAMDSTKINTPIEQVDGEGRKPDGDENDEEQIQRFLHSDGEYYKDMKGAIKQVSHILK
;
A
#
# COMPACT_ATOMS: atom_id res chain seq x y z
N MET A 1 -18.57 3.96 4.28
CA MET A 1 -18.85 5.17 3.47
C MET A 1 -19.51 4.77 2.17
N VAL A 2 -18.88 3.91 1.36
CA VAL A 2 -19.48 3.34 0.15
C VAL A 2 -20.84 2.71 0.44
N ASP A 3 -20.93 1.85 1.46
CA ASP A 3 -22.20 1.22 1.87
C ASP A 3 -23.34 2.22 2.16
N THR A 4 -23.01 3.40 2.67
CA THR A 4 -23.99 4.46 2.95
C THR A 4 -24.44 5.16 1.67
N LEU A 5 -23.52 5.42 0.74
CA LEU A 5 -23.86 5.98 -0.57
C LEU A 5 -24.72 5.00 -1.37
N ASP A 6 -24.38 3.72 -1.34
CA ASP A 6 -25.16 2.66 -1.98
C ASP A 6 -26.59 2.60 -1.40
N SER A 7 -26.73 2.64 -0.07
CA SER A 7 -28.03 2.68 0.59
C SER A 7 -28.86 3.92 0.22
N MET A 8 -28.22 5.08 -0.01
CA MET A 8 -28.91 6.30 -0.44
C MET A 8 -29.31 6.24 -1.92
N GLN A 9 -28.52 5.58 -2.76
CA GLN A 9 -28.86 5.32 -4.15
C GLN A 9 -30.04 4.35 -4.27
N GLU A 10 -30.06 3.28 -3.46
CA GLU A 10 -31.19 2.35 -3.37
C GLU A 10 -32.49 3.04 -2.96
N GLN A 11 -32.39 4.07 -2.10
CA GLN A 11 -33.53 4.90 -1.68
C GLN A 11 -33.90 6.00 -2.69
N ASN A 12 -33.23 6.07 -3.85
CA ASN A 12 -33.40 7.13 -4.86
C ASN A 12 -33.17 8.55 -4.31
N LEU A 13 -32.38 8.69 -3.24
CA LEU A 13 -32.02 9.99 -2.66
C LEU A 13 -30.79 10.62 -3.36
N LEU A 14 -30.01 9.79 -4.05
CA LEU A 14 -28.78 10.16 -4.74
C LEU A 14 -28.72 9.44 -6.09
N ASP A 15 -28.26 10.14 -7.12
CA ASP A 15 -27.95 9.53 -8.41
C ASP A 15 -26.51 8.98 -8.41
N ALA A 16 -26.22 8.05 -9.33
CA ALA A 16 -24.89 7.45 -9.45
C ALA A 16 -23.77 8.48 -9.76
N PRO A 17 -23.97 9.46 -10.66
CA PRO A 17 -22.95 10.48 -10.91
C PRO A 17 -22.60 11.33 -9.67
N MET A 18 -23.59 11.66 -8.84
CA MET A 18 -23.37 12.43 -7.61
C MET A 18 -22.68 11.58 -6.54
N ALA A 19 -23.06 10.31 -6.38
CA ALA A 19 -22.38 9.39 -5.47
C ALA A 19 -20.88 9.26 -5.82
N GLN A 20 -20.56 9.12 -7.12
CA GLN A 20 -19.17 9.10 -7.58
C GLN A 20 -18.45 10.41 -7.25
N LYS A 21 -19.09 11.56 -7.50
CA LYS A 21 -18.50 12.86 -7.17
C LYS A 21 -18.19 13.03 -5.68
N VAL A 22 -19.03 12.45 -4.81
CA VAL A 22 -18.78 12.45 -3.36
C VAL A 22 -17.57 11.60 -3.01
N LEU A 23 -17.40 10.44 -3.64
CA LEU A 23 -16.21 9.59 -3.47
C LEU A 23 -14.94 10.31 -3.94
N ASP A 24 -14.96 10.91 -5.14
CA ASP A 24 -13.81 11.64 -5.69
C ASP A 24 -13.42 12.82 -4.78
N THR A 25 -14.42 13.56 -4.28
CA THR A 25 -14.20 14.68 -3.36
C THR A 25 -13.64 14.19 -2.02
N PHE A 26 -14.13 13.04 -1.53
CA PHE A 26 -13.61 12.43 -0.31
C PHE A 26 -12.15 12.06 -0.47
N ASP A 27 -11.77 11.38 -1.55
CA ASP A 27 -10.38 10.98 -1.81
C ASP A 27 -9.45 12.21 -1.82
N GLN A 28 -9.84 13.28 -2.51
CA GLN A 28 -9.07 14.54 -2.54
C GLN A 28 -8.89 15.16 -1.15
N VAL A 29 -9.98 15.29 -0.38
CA VAL A 29 -9.94 15.89 0.96
C VAL A 29 -9.17 15.00 1.94
N PHE A 30 -9.33 13.68 1.83
CA PHE A 30 -8.66 12.71 2.68
C PHE A 30 -7.15 12.72 2.46
N LEU A 31 -6.70 12.74 1.20
CA LEU A 31 -5.28 12.84 0.86
C LEU A 31 -4.66 14.15 1.37
N ALA A 32 -5.31 15.29 1.15
CA ALA A 32 -4.84 16.58 1.65
C ALA A 32 -4.71 16.62 3.19
N LYS A 33 -5.65 15.97 3.89
CA LYS A 33 -5.58 15.83 5.35
C LYS A 33 -4.47 14.87 5.78
N LEU A 34 -4.28 13.75 5.09
CA LEU A 34 -3.19 12.82 5.37
C LEU A 34 -1.82 13.48 5.21
N GLU A 35 -1.61 14.30 4.18
CA GLU A 35 -0.35 15.06 4.03
C GLU A 35 -0.12 16.00 5.22
N THR A 36 -1.18 16.66 5.69
CA THR A 36 -1.11 17.54 6.86
C THR A 36 -0.78 16.75 8.13
N LEU A 37 -1.38 15.57 8.29
CA LEU A 37 -1.16 14.68 9.43
C LEU A 37 0.18 13.93 9.37
N ALA A 38 0.70 13.63 8.19
CA ALA A 38 2.02 13.02 8.00
C ALA A 38 3.16 13.95 8.44
N ASN A 39 2.90 15.25 8.55
CA ASN A 39 3.83 16.18 9.19
C ASN A 39 3.78 16.11 10.74
N GLN A 40 2.87 15.33 11.32
CA GLN A 40 2.77 15.06 12.74
C GLN A 40 3.51 13.76 13.08
N LYS A 41 4.33 13.83 14.13
CA LYS A 41 5.35 12.86 14.57
C LYS A 41 4.86 11.46 15.02
N SER A 42 3.69 11.00 14.61
CA SER A 42 3.19 9.66 14.99
C SER A 42 3.84 8.60 14.10
N VAL A 43 4.98 8.07 14.57
CA VAL A 43 5.79 7.11 13.82
C VAL A 43 5.38 5.69 14.17
N ALA A 44 4.80 4.94 13.22
CA ALA A 44 4.64 3.50 13.40
C ALA A 44 5.88 2.72 12.94
N ASN A 45 6.31 1.72 13.69
CA ASN A 45 7.42 0.83 13.31
C ASN A 45 6.94 -0.62 13.25
N ILE A 46 7.01 -1.23 12.08
CA ILE A 46 6.55 -2.61 11.87
C ILE A 46 7.78 -3.52 11.80
N LYS A 47 7.78 -4.58 12.61
CA LYS A 47 8.81 -5.63 12.63
C LYS A 47 8.16 -6.99 12.54
N GLY A 48 8.66 -7.86 11.68
CA GLY A 48 8.20 -9.24 11.60
C GLY A 48 8.80 -9.94 10.38
N PRO A 49 8.71 -11.27 10.31
CA PRO A 49 9.08 -12.01 9.10
C PRO A 49 8.14 -11.64 7.95
N LEU A 50 8.73 -11.18 6.84
CA LEU A 50 8.03 -11.02 5.58
C LEU A 50 7.67 -12.42 5.06
N HIS A 51 6.40 -12.65 4.78
CA HIS A 51 5.90 -13.93 4.27
C HIS A 51 5.81 -13.94 2.75
N LEU A 52 5.23 -12.89 2.15
CA LEU A 52 5.17 -12.72 0.70
C LEU A 52 5.10 -11.24 0.33
N TYR A 53 5.49 -10.91 -0.90
CA TYR A 53 5.36 -9.58 -1.48
C TYR A 53 4.86 -9.66 -2.93
N ARG A 54 4.28 -8.57 -3.42
CA ARG A 54 3.84 -8.41 -4.81
C ARG A 54 3.96 -6.95 -5.22
N PHE A 55 4.52 -6.71 -6.40
CA PHE A 55 4.44 -5.43 -7.09
C PHE A 55 3.63 -5.60 -8.37
N CYS A 56 2.61 -4.79 -8.56
CA CYS A 56 1.72 -4.86 -9.72
C CYS A 56 1.04 -3.51 -9.90
N SER A 57 1.11 -2.96 -11.12
CA SER A 57 0.47 -1.68 -11.49
C SER A 57 0.79 -0.55 -10.51
N ASP A 58 2.09 -0.33 -10.25
CA ASP A 58 2.59 0.70 -9.31
C ASP A 58 2.14 0.54 -7.85
N VAL A 59 1.57 -0.62 -7.50
CA VAL A 59 1.15 -0.94 -6.13
C VAL A 59 2.01 -2.05 -5.55
N TRP A 60 2.66 -1.74 -4.44
CA TRP A 60 3.33 -2.71 -3.58
C TRP A 60 2.34 -3.34 -2.61
N THR A 61 2.45 -4.65 -2.40
CA THR A 61 1.75 -5.40 -1.37
C THR A 61 2.78 -6.23 -0.61
N PHE A 62 2.82 -6.11 0.71
CA PHE A 62 3.66 -6.92 1.60
C PHE A 62 2.78 -7.64 2.61
N ILE A 63 3.10 -8.88 2.95
CA ILE A 63 2.42 -9.63 4.00
C ILE A 63 3.45 -10.09 5.00
N PHE A 64 3.30 -9.69 6.26
CA PHE A 64 4.14 -10.14 7.36
C PHE A 64 3.34 -11.09 8.26
N LYS A 65 3.98 -12.14 8.76
CA LYS A 65 3.43 -13.02 9.80
C LYS A 65 4.02 -12.68 11.15
N ASN A 66 3.27 -12.87 12.24
CA ASN A 66 3.73 -12.67 13.62
C ASN A 66 4.46 -11.32 13.81
N ALA A 67 3.87 -10.24 13.30
CA ALA A 67 4.46 -8.91 13.33
C ALA A 67 4.21 -8.20 14.66
N SER A 68 5.15 -7.34 15.04
CA SER A 68 5.06 -6.38 16.13
C SER A 68 5.08 -4.97 15.54
N ILE A 69 4.02 -4.23 15.79
CA ILE A 69 3.81 -2.86 15.31
C ILE A 69 3.94 -1.94 16.52
N LYS A 70 4.92 -1.04 16.51
CA LYS A 70 5.08 -0.01 17.54
C LYS A 70 4.42 1.29 17.07
N VAL A 71 3.47 1.84 17.81
CA VAL A 71 2.82 3.14 17.53
C VAL A 71 2.84 3.95 18.81
N ASP A 72 3.35 5.19 18.76
CA ASP A 72 3.36 6.12 19.91
C ASP A 72 3.93 5.54 21.23
N GLY A 73 4.85 4.58 21.11
CA GLY A 73 5.48 3.91 22.25
C GLY A 73 4.85 2.58 22.66
N GLU A 74 3.65 2.28 22.17
CA GLU A 74 2.92 1.04 22.44
C GLU A 74 3.21 -0.02 21.38
N TYR A 75 3.27 -1.30 21.78
CA TYR A 75 3.47 -2.42 20.87
C TYR A 75 2.16 -3.21 20.69
N LEU A 76 1.77 -3.37 19.43
CA LEU A 76 0.68 -4.22 18.98
C LEU A 76 1.26 -5.47 18.32
N HIS A 77 0.91 -6.65 18.82
CA HIS A 77 1.29 -7.93 18.21
C HIS A 77 0.15 -8.46 17.33
N VAL A 78 0.48 -8.79 16.08
CA VAL A 78 -0.49 -9.28 15.08
C VAL A 78 0.03 -10.52 14.37
N ASN A 79 -0.84 -11.51 14.20
CA ASN A 79 -0.48 -12.78 13.54
C ASN A 79 -0.22 -12.58 12.03
N LEU A 80 -0.91 -11.62 11.42
CA LEU A 80 -0.80 -11.32 10.00
C LEU A 80 -1.06 -9.83 9.78
N VAL A 81 -0.19 -9.16 9.02
CA VAL A 81 -0.43 -7.79 8.55
C VAL A 81 -0.15 -7.72 7.05
N LYS A 82 -1.08 -7.11 6.31
CA LYS A 82 -0.95 -6.81 4.88
C LYS A 82 -0.75 -5.29 4.73
N ILE A 83 0.37 -4.89 4.15
CA ILE A 83 0.67 -3.51 3.80
C ILE A 83 0.45 -3.35 2.30
N VAL A 84 -0.33 -2.35 1.90
CA VAL A 84 -0.50 -1.95 0.50
C VAL A 84 0.02 -0.52 0.38
N ALA A 85 0.95 -0.28 -0.54
CA ALA A 85 1.62 1.00 -0.70
C ALA A 85 1.69 1.40 -2.18
N MET A 86 1.55 2.69 -2.44
CA MET A 86 1.65 3.33 -3.75
C MET A 86 2.71 4.43 -3.66
N ASP A 87 3.31 4.77 -4.80
CA ASP A 87 4.17 5.95 -4.90
C ASP A 87 3.35 7.24 -4.72
N SER A 88 3.65 8.00 -3.66
CA SER A 88 2.96 9.25 -3.34
C SER A 88 3.12 10.33 -4.40
N THR A 89 4.12 10.21 -5.29
CA THR A 89 4.34 11.20 -6.36
C THR A 89 3.41 10.99 -7.57
N LYS A 90 2.79 9.81 -7.69
CA LYS A 90 1.95 9.42 -8.83
C LYS A 90 0.45 9.66 -8.63
N ILE A 91 0.06 10.26 -7.51
CA ILE A 91 -1.35 10.43 -7.11
C ILE A 91 -2.16 11.33 -8.08
N ASN A 92 -1.49 12.21 -8.85
CA ASN A 92 -2.12 13.13 -9.79
C ASN A 92 -1.87 12.81 -11.28
N THR A 93 -1.26 11.66 -11.58
CA THR A 93 -0.98 11.27 -12.97
C THR A 93 -2.15 10.48 -13.56
N PRO A 94 -2.61 10.80 -14.79
CA PRO A 94 -3.58 9.97 -15.51
C PRO A 94 -3.09 8.51 -15.58
N ILE A 95 -3.97 7.54 -15.33
CA ILE A 95 -3.62 6.12 -15.32
C ILE A 95 -3.19 5.69 -16.73
N GLU A 96 -1.89 5.48 -16.94
CA GLU A 96 -1.41 4.75 -18.11
C GLU A 96 -1.48 3.24 -17.84
N GLN A 97 -2.13 2.51 -18.76
CA GLN A 97 -2.22 1.05 -18.71
C GLN A 97 -0.87 0.46 -19.11
N VAL A 98 -0.22 -0.27 -18.19
CA VAL A 98 0.97 -1.05 -18.49
C VAL A 98 0.60 -2.53 -18.42
N ASP A 99 0.49 -3.16 -19.60
CA ASP A 99 0.37 -4.60 -19.77
C ASP A 99 1.72 -5.24 -19.43
N GLY A 100 1.81 -5.88 -18.27
CA GLY A 100 3.00 -6.62 -17.83
C GLY A 100 2.60 -7.90 -17.11
N GLU A 101 2.61 -9.02 -17.83
CA GLU A 101 2.41 -10.36 -17.26
C GLU A 101 3.54 -10.70 -16.28
N GLY A 102 3.22 -10.74 -14.98
CA GLY A 102 4.13 -11.23 -13.94
C GLY A 102 4.19 -12.76 -13.93
N ARG A 103 5.32 -13.32 -14.35
CA ARG A 103 5.62 -14.76 -14.37
C ARG A 103 5.82 -15.31 -12.95
N LYS A 104 5.16 -16.42 -12.63
CA LYS A 104 5.41 -17.28 -11.45
C LYS A 104 6.74 -18.05 -11.61
N PRO A 105 7.50 -18.35 -10.55
CA PRO A 105 8.33 -19.55 -10.53
C PRO A 105 7.72 -20.62 -9.63
N ASP A 106 7.80 -21.86 -10.11
CA ASP A 106 7.35 -23.07 -9.44
C ASP A 106 8.15 -23.35 -8.17
N GLY A 107 7.52 -24.07 -7.24
CA GLY A 107 8.01 -24.31 -5.89
C GLY A 107 9.33 -25.09 -5.84
N ASP A 108 10.03 -24.91 -4.71
CA ASP A 108 11.25 -25.59 -4.24
C ASP A 108 12.61 -24.90 -4.49
N GLU A 109 12.69 -23.58 -4.62
CA GLU A 109 13.98 -22.85 -4.55
C GLU A 109 14.09 -22.01 -3.25
N ASN A 110 15.23 -22.15 -2.57
CA ASN A 110 15.53 -21.60 -1.24
C ASN A 110 15.29 -20.08 -1.15
N ASP A 111 14.47 -19.66 -0.19
CA ASP A 111 13.97 -18.28 -0.01
C ASP A 111 15.10 -17.23 0.01
N GLU A 112 16.29 -17.56 0.52
CA GLU A 112 17.45 -16.66 0.56
C GLU A 112 18.15 -16.49 -0.80
N GLU A 113 18.22 -17.54 -1.62
CA GLU A 113 18.82 -17.46 -2.97
C GLU A 113 17.89 -16.74 -3.94
N GLN A 114 16.57 -16.84 -3.77
CA GLN A 114 15.60 -16.04 -4.54
C GLN A 114 15.72 -14.55 -4.23
N ILE A 115 15.86 -14.19 -2.96
CA ILE A 115 16.12 -12.80 -2.56
C ILE A 115 17.45 -12.34 -3.19
N GLN A 116 18.53 -13.10 -3.05
CA GLN A 116 19.84 -12.71 -3.60
C GLN A 116 19.85 -12.61 -5.13
N ARG A 117 19.20 -13.53 -5.87
CA ARG A 117 19.10 -13.46 -7.34
C ARG A 117 18.22 -12.31 -7.82
N PHE A 118 17.09 -12.02 -7.18
CA PHE A 118 16.27 -10.85 -7.52
C PHE A 118 16.99 -9.53 -7.21
N LEU A 119 17.75 -9.48 -6.11
CA LEU A 119 18.60 -8.33 -5.77
C LEU A 119 19.72 -8.06 -6.78
N HIS A 120 20.22 -9.11 -7.43
CA HIS A 120 21.30 -9.01 -8.42
C HIS A 120 20.80 -8.87 -9.87
N SER A 121 19.60 -9.33 -10.20
CA SER A 121 19.13 -9.41 -11.59
C SER A 121 18.47 -8.14 -12.13
N ASP A 122 17.97 -7.23 -11.29
CA ASP A 122 17.57 -5.88 -11.71
C ASP A 122 17.70 -4.90 -10.54
N GLY A 123 18.80 -4.14 -10.53
CA GLY A 123 19.11 -3.17 -9.48
C GLY A 123 18.11 -2.01 -9.35
N GLU A 124 17.17 -1.85 -10.29
CA GLU A 124 16.10 -0.85 -10.23
C GLU A 124 14.99 -1.27 -9.26
N TYR A 125 14.51 -2.52 -9.31
CA TYR A 125 13.43 -2.98 -8.41
C TYR A 125 13.86 -3.02 -6.94
N TYR A 126 15.15 -3.28 -6.63
CA TYR A 126 15.63 -3.19 -5.26
C TYR A 126 15.71 -1.75 -4.74
N LYS A 127 16.05 -0.79 -5.61
CA LYS A 127 15.98 0.63 -5.28
C LYS A 127 14.54 1.06 -5.04
N ASP A 128 13.61 0.57 -5.86
CA ASP A 128 12.19 0.86 -5.72
C ASP A 128 11.57 0.20 -4.50
N MET A 129 11.96 -1.04 -4.17
CA MET A 129 11.55 -1.71 -2.94
C MET A 129 12.11 -1.00 -1.70
N LYS A 130 13.38 -0.58 -1.71
CA LYS A 130 13.94 0.28 -0.65
C LYS A 130 13.24 1.63 -0.60
N GLY A 131 12.84 2.18 -1.75
CA GLY A 131 12.04 3.39 -1.89
C GLY A 131 10.68 3.23 -1.24
N ALA A 132 9.96 2.15 -1.54
CA ALA A 132 8.66 1.81 -0.98
C ALA A 132 8.75 1.53 0.53
N ILE A 133 9.77 0.79 1.00
CA ILE A 133 10.03 0.58 2.43
C ILE A 133 10.36 1.91 3.13
N LYS A 134 11.11 2.80 2.46
CA LYS A 134 11.43 4.14 2.98
C LYS A 134 10.19 5.06 2.96
N GLN A 135 9.30 4.94 1.98
CA GLN A 135 8.03 5.67 1.88
C GLN A 135 7.03 5.19 2.94
N VAL A 136 6.88 3.88 3.14
CA VAL A 136 6.13 3.32 4.27
C VAL A 136 6.74 3.83 5.58
N SER A 137 8.07 3.84 5.70
CA SER A 137 8.74 4.46 6.84
C SER A 137 8.57 6.00 6.92
N HIS A 138 8.19 6.70 5.84
CA HIS A 138 8.04 8.15 5.82
C HIS A 138 6.60 8.59 6.09
N ILE A 139 5.61 7.83 5.62
CA ILE A 139 4.21 7.95 6.04
C ILE A 139 4.06 7.63 7.52
N LEU A 140 4.98 6.81 8.04
CA LEU A 140 5.11 6.50 9.44
C LEU A 140 6.23 7.32 10.12
N LYS A 141 6.51 8.57 9.73
CA LYS A 141 7.49 9.47 10.38
C LYS A 141 6.84 10.77 10.80
#